data_AF-A0A1Q3HJJ4-F1
#
_entry.id   AF-A0A1Q3HJJ4-F1
#
_cell.length_a   1.000
_cell.length_b   1.000
_cell.length_c   1.000
_cell.angle_alpha   90.00
_cell.angle_beta   90.00
_cell.angle_gamma   90.00
#
_symmetry.space_group_name_H-M   'P 1'
#
loop_
_entity.id
_entity.type
_entity.pdbx_description
1 polymer ?
#
loop_
_entity_poly.entity_id
_entity_poly.type
_entity_poly.pdbx_seq_one_letter_code
_entity_poly.pdbx_strand_id
1 'polypeptide(L)'
;MKMNFWVAGTVALALGAVGCQPPAPEPEEVAEVTAKRSGDLVRNLGSSMRTLSNFSALKLLTDVASSVGGFGNMGGGVQGLSITRMAEDSPMPVPSIPDETTSQAQAALVEKYLRERIFIEANVEETKGSSTTFRITGEDLCSDGSTPAAPACVAEVDKYELRIRATNMGDKGLDLELLFGPNRAEPLSLSFSDVRVGMIVDLGGVKDTVTQLSPETELPRVMVGRVELALTSTGPRDVEFQTSILDALSVEWDGAAGAYAFSSAKASPLTEMKVWQKDGANQARIALNLGTTEIRIPYSGPETRFSGQQYVVSLSGLSYNVEAHEGREALTLAHVGLGEAQSYLALGDHKLVTVDLNALSGRHFDLHVEKGADGLAVLSARPEFDLSVFTDMGPLYVDEEGGASSGDSGSSFNVRLSGGDAPSVRPVPANTSTGFPGGLQVVSGELSVTVNESRVTVPASQCLVRQRAGSEPSTGTGYEVRDCQ
;
A
#
# COMPACT_ATOMS: atom_id res chain seq x y z
N MET A 1 56.32 31.78 -46.87
CA MET A 1 56.25 32.20 -45.45
C MET A 1 55.29 31.25 -44.74
N LYS A 2 55.73 30.60 -43.64
CA LYS A 2 54.99 29.80 -42.62
C LYS A 2 53.60 29.19 -42.99
N MET A 3 53.44 27.86 -43.07
CA MET A 3 53.33 26.85 -41.99
C MET A 3 51.95 26.80 -41.27
N ASN A 4 51.40 25.58 -41.22
CA ASN A 4 50.69 24.96 -40.06
C ASN A 4 49.25 25.44 -39.72
N PHE A 5 48.30 24.64 -39.17
CA PHE A 5 48.21 23.19 -38.85
C PHE A 5 46.78 22.89 -38.31
N TRP A 6 46.22 21.69 -38.55
CA TRP A 6 44.97 21.10 -37.96
C TRP A 6 43.60 21.69 -38.39
N VAL A 7 42.48 20.95 -38.41
CA VAL A 7 42.18 19.50 -38.55
C VAL A 7 40.73 19.41 -39.10
N ALA A 8 40.26 18.53 -39.99
CA ALA A 8 40.77 17.25 -40.54
C ALA A 8 40.59 15.98 -39.67
N GLY A 9 39.42 15.78 -39.04
CA GLY A 9 39.20 14.58 -38.22
C GLY A 9 37.85 14.43 -37.48
N THR A 10 36.70 14.62 -38.15
CA THR A 10 35.38 14.47 -37.45
C THR A 10 34.20 13.94 -38.29
N VAL A 11 34.40 13.52 -39.54
CA VAL A 11 33.29 13.13 -40.46
C VAL A 11 33.40 11.67 -40.96
N ALA A 12 34.27 10.85 -40.35
CA ALA A 12 34.51 9.46 -40.77
C ALA A 12 34.48 8.42 -39.63
N LEU A 13 34.04 8.79 -38.42
CA LEU A 13 33.97 7.91 -37.24
C LEU A 13 32.62 7.95 -36.50
N ALA A 14 31.58 8.52 -37.10
CA ALA A 14 30.24 8.67 -36.50
C ALA A 14 29.23 7.56 -36.87
N LEU A 15 29.65 6.55 -37.65
CA LEU A 15 28.85 5.34 -37.98
C LEU A 15 29.48 4.06 -37.38
N GLY A 16 30.34 4.23 -36.38
CA GLY A 16 31.10 3.15 -35.72
C GLY A 16 30.77 2.98 -34.24
N ALA A 17 29.71 3.61 -33.73
CA ALA A 17 29.12 3.27 -32.45
C ALA A 17 28.36 1.95 -32.60
N VAL A 18 29.11 0.85 -32.78
CA VAL A 18 28.67 -0.47 -32.35
C VAL A 18 28.59 -0.39 -30.84
N GLY A 19 27.49 0.15 -30.33
CA GLY A 19 27.12 -0.06 -28.94
C GLY A 19 27.06 -1.56 -28.79
N CYS A 20 27.95 -2.12 -27.96
CA CYS A 20 27.95 -3.54 -27.66
C CYS A 20 26.64 -3.85 -26.94
N GLN A 21 25.58 -4.13 -27.71
CA GLN A 21 24.42 -4.82 -27.18
C GLN A 21 24.97 -6.11 -26.57
N PRO A 22 24.68 -6.39 -25.28
CA PRO A 22 25.13 -7.63 -24.68
C PRO A 22 24.61 -8.80 -25.55
N PRO A 23 25.41 -9.87 -25.73
CA PRO A 23 24.93 -11.03 -26.45
C PRO A 23 23.67 -11.57 -25.76
N ALA A 24 22.82 -12.27 -26.53
CA ALA A 24 21.72 -13.02 -25.95
C ALA A 24 22.25 -13.97 -24.85
N PRO A 25 21.54 -14.08 -23.72
CA PRO A 25 22.03 -14.88 -22.60
C PRO A 25 21.91 -16.37 -22.95
N GLU A 26 22.98 -17.12 -22.66
CA GLU A 26 23.01 -18.57 -22.90
C GLU A 26 22.07 -19.29 -21.91
N PRO A 27 21.45 -20.43 -22.26
CA PRO A 27 20.53 -21.15 -21.37
C PRO A 27 21.10 -21.46 -19.99
N GLU A 28 22.38 -21.84 -19.90
CA GLU A 28 23.05 -22.10 -18.62
C GLU A 28 23.22 -20.84 -17.76
N GLU A 29 23.44 -19.67 -18.39
CA GLU A 29 23.51 -18.37 -17.70
C GLU A 29 22.13 -17.97 -17.16
N VAL A 30 21.08 -18.07 -18.00
CA VAL A 30 19.69 -17.80 -17.59
C VAL A 30 19.28 -18.73 -16.44
N ALA A 31 19.62 -20.01 -16.54
CA ALA A 31 19.39 -21.01 -15.51
C ALA A 31 20.08 -20.64 -14.19
N GLU A 32 21.39 -20.37 -14.21
CA GLU A 32 22.14 -20.05 -12.99
C GLU A 32 21.66 -18.76 -12.33
N VAL A 33 21.52 -17.69 -13.10
CA VAL A 33 21.11 -16.37 -12.59
C VAL A 33 19.72 -16.43 -11.98
N THR A 34 18.75 -17.02 -12.70
CA THR A 34 17.35 -17.06 -12.24
C THR A 34 17.18 -17.99 -11.04
N ALA A 35 17.78 -19.19 -11.08
CA ALA A 35 17.75 -20.15 -9.98
C ALA A 35 18.30 -19.52 -8.69
N LYS A 36 19.55 -19.06 -8.73
CA LYS A 36 20.27 -18.53 -7.57
C LYS A 36 19.57 -17.33 -6.96
N ARG A 37 19.16 -16.35 -7.79
CA ARG A 37 18.50 -15.12 -7.30
C ARG A 37 17.11 -15.41 -6.74
N SER A 38 16.39 -16.39 -7.28
CA SER A 38 15.11 -16.87 -6.70
C SER A 38 15.31 -17.56 -5.35
N GLY A 39 16.36 -18.36 -5.19
CA GLY A 39 16.72 -18.94 -3.89
C GLY A 39 17.12 -17.89 -2.86
N ASP A 40 17.92 -16.90 -3.25
CA ASP A 40 18.35 -15.80 -2.37
C ASP A 40 17.18 -14.88 -1.98
N LEU A 41 16.20 -14.66 -2.87
CA LEU A 41 14.94 -13.98 -2.56
C LEU A 41 14.19 -14.68 -1.40
N VAL A 42 13.97 -16.00 -1.49
CA VAL A 42 13.29 -16.79 -0.45
C VAL A 42 14.05 -16.72 0.89
N ARG A 43 15.39 -16.86 0.86
CA ARG A 43 16.25 -16.76 2.06
C ARG A 43 16.16 -15.39 2.74
N ASN A 44 16.23 -14.30 1.95
CA ASN A 44 16.26 -12.92 2.45
C ASN A 44 14.90 -12.44 2.97
N LEU A 45 13.79 -12.89 2.38
CA LEU A 45 12.44 -12.61 2.93
C LEU A 45 12.27 -13.25 4.31
N GLY A 46 12.67 -14.52 4.47
CA GLY A 46 12.58 -15.26 5.72
C GLY A 46 13.47 -14.70 6.85
N SER A 47 14.64 -14.12 6.55
CA SER A 47 15.46 -13.42 7.56
C SER A 47 14.88 -12.06 7.95
N SER A 48 14.33 -11.31 6.99
CA SER A 48 13.78 -9.97 7.21
C SER A 48 12.52 -10.00 8.08
N MET A 49 11.58 -10.90 7.79
CA MET A 49 10.36 -11.06 8.60
C MET A 49 10.68 -11.43 10.06
N ARG A 50 11.65 -12.33 10.28
CA ARG A 50 12.13 -12.70 11.63
C ARG A 50 12.82 -11.54 12.36
N THR A 51 13.40 -10.59 11.64
CA THR A 51 14.03 -9.41 12.25
C THR A 51 12.97 -8.40 12.68
N LEU A 52 11.96 -8.16 11.83
CA LEU A 52 10.85 -7.25 12.11
C LEU A 52 10.01 -7.67 13.33
N SER A 53 9.73 -8.97 13.49
CA SER A 53 8.97 -9.49 14.64
C SER A 53 9.62 -9.23 16.00
N ASN A 54 10.90 -8.84 16.04
CA ASN A 54 11.65 -8.60 17.27
C ASN A 54 11.76 -7.10 17.66
N PHE A 55 11.26 -6.16 16.86
CA PHE A 55 11.32 -4.73 17.19
C PHE A 55 10.30 -4.35 18.28
N SER A 56 10.79 -3.95 19.46
CA SER A 56 9.98 -3.43 20.57
C SER A 56 9.12 -2.22 20.19
N ALA A 57 9.62 -1.33 19.32
CA ALA A 57 8.90 -0.15 18.87
C ALA A 57 7.67 -0.49 17.99
N LEU A 58 7.70 -1.61 17.25
CA LEU A 58 6.52 -2.09 16.50
C LEU A 58 5.46 -2.67 17.44
N LYS A 59 5.87 -3.25 18.58
CA LYS A 59 4.92 -3.64 19.63
C LYS A 59 4.22 -2.42 20.26
N LEU A 60 4.94 -1.31 20.44
CA LEU A 60 4.32 -0.07 20.91
C LEU A 60 3.23 0.42 19.94
N LEU A 61 3.41 0.28 18.62
CA LEU A 61 2.32 0.55 17.66
C LEU A 61 1.10 -0.33 17.89
N THR A 62 1.27 -1.63 18.15
CA THR A 62 0.11 -2.52 18.42
C THR A 62 -0.57 -2.20 19.75
N ASP A 63 0.19 -1.78 20.76
CA ASP A 63 -0.33 -1.36 22.07
C ASP A 63 -1.04 0.01 21.99
N VAL A 64 -0.56 0.93 21.15
CA VAL A 64 -1.23 2.21 20.84
C VAL A 64 -2.47 1.99 19.97
N ALA A 65 -2.40 1.17 18.92
CA ALA A 65 -3.54 0.90 18.05
C ALA A 65 -4.70 0.20 18.79
N SER A 66 -4.40 -0.68 19.76
CA SER A 66 -5.42 -1.32 20.60
C SER A 66 -6.01 -0.37 21.66
N SER A 67 -5.20 0.51 22.27
CA SER A 67 -5.69 1.50 23.24
C SER A 67 -6.46 2.66 22.59
N VAL A 68 -6.01 3.15 21.42
CA VAL A 68 -6.70 4.17 20.62
C VAL A 68 -7.87 3.58 19.83
N GLY A 69 -7.85 2.28 19.48
CA GLY A 69 -9.00 1.59 18.88
C GLY A 69 -10.27 1.66 19.74
N GLY A 70 -10.11 1.69 21.07
CA GLY A 70 -11.21 1.97 22.01
C GLY A 70 -11.83 3.37 21.87
N PHE A 71 -11.09 4.34 21.32
CA PHE A 71 -11.57 5.69 20.99
C PHE A 71 -12.24 5.77 19.61
N GLY A 72 -12.03 4.79 18.72
CA GLY A 72 -12.71 4.73 17.42
C GLY A 72 -14.25 4.70 17.53
N ASN A 73 -14.77 4.26 18.69
CA ASN A 73 -16.19 4.24 19.02
C ASN A 73 -16.73 5.58 19.59
N MET A 74 -15.96 6.67 19.50
CA MET A 74 -16.35 8.01 20.00
C MET A 74 -17.02 8.90 18.93
N GLY A 75 -17.07 8.47 17.67
CA GLY A 75 -17.78 9.15 16.57
C GLY A 75 -19.30 9.03 16.67
N GLY A 76 -19.90 9.69 17.67
CA GLY A 76 -21.34 9.58 18.02
C GLY A 76 -22.36 10.01 16.97
N GLY A 77 -21.93 10.48 15.78
CA GLY A 77 -22.79 10.88 14.66
C GLY A 77 -22.61 10.07 13.38
N VAL A 78 -21.69 9.10 13.31
CA VAL A 78 -21.36 8.37 12.07
C VAL A 78 -21.69 6.88 12.16
N GLN A 79 -22.86 6.54 12.72
CA GLN A 79 -23.31 5.14 12.84
C GLN A 79 -23.66 4.46 11.49
N GLY A 80 -23.67 5.22 10.38
CA GLY A 80 -23.94 4.71 9.03
C GLY A 80 -22.71 4.23 8.24
N LEU A 81 -21.47 4.56 8.65
CA LEU A 81 -20.24 4.23 7.91
C LEU A 81 -19.29 3.35 8.73
N SER A 82 -19.77 2.20 9.19
CA SER A 82 -18.91 1.15 9.78
C SER A 82 -18.09 0.44 8.70
N ILE A 83 -17.04 1.09 8.20
CA ILE A 83 -16.01 0.45 7.33
C ILE A 83 -15.42 -0.79 8.02
N THR A 84 -15.37 -0.78 9.36
CA THR A 84 -14.99 -1.91 10.23
C THR A 84 -15.81 -3.19 10.05
N ARG A 85 -17.04 -3.13 9.54
CA ARG A 85 -17.89 -4.33 9.42
C ARG A 85 -17.52 -5.26 8.26
N MET A 86 -16.69 -4.80 7.32
CA MET A 86 -16.14 -5.66 6.27
C MET A 86 -14.95 -6.54 6.75
N ALA A 87 -14.58 -6.45 8.03
CA ALA A 87 -13.46 -7.20 8.63
C ALA A 87 -13.88 -8.18 9.74
N GLU A 88 -15.18 -8.36 10.02
CA GLU A 88 -15.66 -9.28 11.07
C GLU A 88 -15.76 -10.76 10.60
N ASP A 89 -15.91 -11.02 9.29
CA ASP A 89 -15.99 -12.38 8.75
C ASP A 89 -14.61 -12.94 8.39
N SER A 90 -14.09 -13.77 9.30
CA SER A 90 -12.80 -14.48 9.26
C SER A 90 -11.57 -13.58 9.41
N PRO A 91 -10.74 -13.76 10.47
CA PRO A 91 -9.40 -13.19 10.45
C PRO A 91 -8.64 -13.80 9.28
N MET A 92 -8.15 -12.97 8.35
CA MET A 92 -7.28 -13.45 7.29
C MET A 92 -6.14 -14.27 7.93
N PRO A 93 -5.89 -15.50 7.46
CA PRO A 93 -4.87 -16.35 8.07
C PRO A 93 -3.52 -15.63 7.96
N VAL A 94 -3.00 -15.18 9.10
CA VAL A 94 -1.69 -14.52 9.15
C VAL A 94 -0.67 -15.51 8.58
N PRO A 95 0.04 -15.17 7.49
CA PRO A 95 0.99 -16.09 6.88
C PRO A 95 2.02 -16.52 7.93
N SER A 96 2.10 -17.81 8.21
CA SER A 96 3.13 -18.35 9.10
C SER A 96 4.49 -18.11 8.46
N ILE A 97 5.33 -17.28 9.09
CA ILE A 97 6.70 -17.03 8.64
C ILE A 97 7.43 -18.39 8.56
N PRO A 98 7.89 -18.84 7.38
CA PRO A 98 8.59 -20.11 7.27
C PRO A 98 9.86 -20.09 8.11
N ASP A 99 10.18 -21.22 8.74
CA ASP A 99 11.48 -21.37 9.39
C ASP A 99 12.61 -21.44 8.34
N GLU A 100 13.85 -21.37 8.84
CA GLU A 100 15.02 -21.32 7.98
C GLU A 100 15.26 -22.61 7.19
N THR A 101 14.94 -23.77 7.76
CA THR A 101 15.15 -25.06 7.08
C THR A 101 14.09 -25.28 6.01
N THR A 102 12.83 -24.91 6.27
CA THR A 102 11.75 -24.88 5.27
C THR A 102 12.08 -23.92 4.12
N SER A 103 12.57 -22.71 4.43
CA SER A 103 12.98 -21.71 3.43
C SER A 103 14.13 -22.20 2.54
N GLN A 104 15.15 -22.85 3.13
CA GLN A 104 16.28 -23.41 2.40
C GLN A 104 15.86 -24.59 1.50
N ALA A 105 14.98 -25.47 1.97
CA ALA A 105 14.48 -26.60 1.18
C ALA A 105 13.65 -26.14 -0.03
N GLN A 106 12.79 -25.13 0.14
CA GLN A 106 12.03 -24.53 -0.95
C GLN A 106 12.94 -23.84 -1.97
N ALA A 107 13.94 -23.06 -1.52
CA ALA A 107 14.92 -22.44 -2.40
C ALA A 107 15.67 -23.48 -3.26
N ALA A 108 16.14 -24.58 -2.66
CA ALA A 108 16.83 -25.65 -3.39
C ALA A 108 15.93 -26.37 -4.41
N LEU A 109 14.64 -26.55 -4.10
CA LEU A 109 13.66 -27.14 -5.04
C LEU A 109 13.45 -26.25 -6.27
N VAL A 110 13.26 -24.94 -6.05
CA VAL A 110 13.09 -23.95 -7.14
C VAL A 110 14.37 -23.84 -7.97
N GLU A 111 15.54 -23.75 -7.32
CA GLU A 111 16.84 -23.70 -8.00
C GLU A 111 17.04 -24.92 -8.93
N LYS A 112 16.75 -26.12 -8.42
CA LYS A 112 16.83 -27.36 -9.18
C LYS A 112 15.86 -27.36 -10.37
N TYR A 113 14.59 -27.07 -10.12
CA TYR A 113 13.54 -27.14 -11.12
C TYR A 113 13.79 -26.19 -12.30
N LEU A 114 14.14 -24.93 -12.03
CA LEU A 114 14.43 -23.95 -13.08
C LEU A 114 15.63 -24.36 -13.95
N ARG A 115 16.68 -24.93 -13.33
CA ARG A 115 17.91 -25.36 -14.03
C ARG A 115 17.74 -26.65 -14.82
N GLU A 116 17.02 -27.63 -14.29
CA GLU A 116 16.91 -28.97 -14.90
C GLU A 116 15.73 -29.10 -15.87
N ARG A 117 14.72 -28.22 -15.80
CA ARG A 117 13.47 -28.36 -16.57
C ARG A 117 13.09 -27.16 -17.44
N ILE A 118 13.35 -25.93 -17.01
CA ILE A 118 12.83 -24.72 -17.69
C ILE A 118 13.89 -24.11 -18.61
N PHE A 119 15.04 -23.74 -18.08
CA PHE A 119 16.11 -23.05 -18.80
C PHE A 119 17.15 -24.04 -19.35
N ILE A 120 16.69 -24.94 -20.22
CA ILE A 120 17.51 -25.95 -20.88
C ILE A 120 17.53 -25.73 -22.40
N GLU A 121 18.60 -26.17 -23.06
CA GLU A 121 18.78 -26.08 -24.52
C GLU A 121 17.59 -26.63 -25.31
N ALA A 122 17.00 -27.74 -24.83
CA ALA A 122 15.84 -28.37 -25.48
C ALA A 122 14.58 -27.49 -25.54
N ASN A 123 14.50 -26.45 -24.70
CA ASN A 123 13.38 -25.53 -24.64
C ASN A 123 13.62 -24.25 -25.44
N VAL A 124 14.81 -24.03 -26.02
CA VAL A 124 15.10 -22.82 -26.81
C VAL A 124 14.29 -22.85 -28.11
N GLU A 125 13.34 -21.91 -28.24
CA GLU A 125 12.54 -21.71 -29.46
C GLU A 125 13.26 -20.77 -30.44
N GLU A 126 13.91 -19.71 -29.93
CA GLU A 126 14.51 -18.66 -30.75
C GLU A 126 15.52 -17.80 -29.98
N THR A 127 16.66 -17.45 -30.61
CA THR A 127 17.64 -16.48 -30.08
C THR A 127 17.77 -15.29 -31.03
N LYS A 128 17.59 -14.07 -30.54
CA LYS A 128 17.59 -12.82 -31.33
C LYS A 128 18.25 -11.67 -30.57
N GLY A 129 19.35 -11.15 -31.13
CA GLY A 129 20.01 -9.94 -30.59
C GLY A 129 20.54 -10.18 -29.17
N SER A 130 19.93 -9.49 -28.19
CA SER A 130 20.24 -9.61 -26.76
C SER A 130 19.23 -10.49 -25.99
N SER A 131 18.39 -11.28 -26.67
CA SER A 131 17.39 -12.13 -26.03
C SER A 131 17.31 -13.57 -26.54
N THR A 132 16.94 -14.47 -25.64
CA THR A 132 16.71 -15.91 -25.85
C THR A 132 15.30 -16.25 -25.40
N THR A 133 14.50 -16.87 -26.27
CA THR A 133 13.11 -17.26 -26.01
C THR A 133 13.04 -18.77 -25.77
N PHE A 134 12.59 -19.15 -24.58
CA PHE A 134 12.32 -20.53 -24.18
C PHE A 134 10.83 -20.81 -24.36
N ARG A 135 10.46 -21.90 -25.02
CA ARG A 135 9.10 -22.44 -25.03
C ARG A 135 8.98 -23.49 -23.93
N ILE A 136 7.97 -23.34 -23.08
CA ILE A 136 7.68 -24.26 -21.99
C ILE A 136 6.54 -25.18 -22.41
N THR A 137 6.73 -26.48 -22.27
CA THR A 137 5.68 -27.47 -22.60
C THR A 137 4.94 -27.93 -21.35
N GLY A 138 3.80 -28.56 -21.55
CA GLY A 138 3.08 -29.23 -20.49
C GLY A 138 3.89 -30.33 -19.80
N GLU A 139 4.79 -31.02 -20.50
CA GLU A 139 5.68 -32.02 -19.89
C GLU A 139 6.63 -31.40 -18.85
N ASP A 140 6.97 -30.11 -19.02
CA ASP A 140 7.87 -29.37 -18.11
C ASP A 140 7.16 -28.90 -16.85
N LEU A 141 5.93 -28.40 -16.97
CA LEU A 141 5.15 -27.86 -15.85
C LEU A 141 4.36 -28.92 -15.07
N CYS A 142 3.95 -30.01 -15.73
CA CYS A 142 3.11 -31.05 -15.12
C CYS A 142 3.89 -32.20 -14.46
N SER A 143 5.23 -32.10 -14.36
CA SER A 143 6.07 -33.07 -13.65
C SER A 143 7.41 -32.48 -13.18
N ASP A 144 7.82 -32.85 -11.97
CA ASP A 144 9.16 -32.61 -11.41
C ASP A 144 10.25 -33.52 -12.00
N GLY A 145 9.90 -34.38 -12.95
CA GLY A 145 10.78 -35.39 -13.57
C GLY A 145 10.88 -36.71 -12.80
N SER A 146 10.27 -36.82 -11.60
CA SER A 146 10.26 -38.09 -10.82
C SER A 146 9.26 -39.12 -11.35
N THR A 147 8.21 -38.66 -12.02
CA THR A 147 7.13 -39.48 -12.61
C THR A 147 6.68 -38.90 -13.95
N PRO A 148 6.13 -39.68 -14.88
CA PRO A 148 5.60 -39.14 -16.14
C PRO A 148 4.48 -38.13 -15.90
N ALA A 149 4.46 -37.03 -16.65
CA ALA A 149 3.40 -36.03 -16.51
C ALA A 149 2.02 -36.60 -16.85
N ALA A 150 0.98 -36.11 -16.17
CA ALA A 150 -0.39 -36.52 -16.44
C ALA A 150 -0.85 -35.98 -17.81
N PRO A 151 -1.26 -36.83 -18.79
CA PRO A 151 -1.53 -36.37 -20.15
C PRO A 151 -2.61 -35.28 -20.27
N ALA A 152 -3.58 -35.27 -19.36
CA ALA A 152 -4.58 -34.21 -19.28
C ALA A 152 -3.95 -32.86 -18.89
N CYS A 153 -3.03 -32.83 -17.92
CA CYS A 153 -2.33 -31.61 -17.54
C CYS A 153 -1.47 -31.11 -18.70
N VAL A 154 -0.71 -32.00 -19.35
CA VAL A 154 0.12 -31.65 -20.51
C VAL A 154 -0.72 -30.99 -21.61
N ALA A 155 -1.84 -31.63 -21.97
CA ALA A 155 -2.74 -31.14 -23.00
C ALA A 155 -3.47 -29.83 -22.65
N GLU A 156 -3.68 -29.51 -21.37
CA GLU A 156 -4.21 -28.19 -20.96
C GLU A 156 -3.12 -27.12 -21.02
N VAL A 157 -1.92 -27.39 -20.50
CA VAL A 157 -0.80 -26.41 -20.48
C VAL A 157 -0.32 -26.07 -21.90
N ASP A 158 -0.23 -27.05 -22.80
CA ASP A 158 0.24 -26.82 -24.17
C ASP A 158 -0.67 -25.86 -24.98
N LYS A 159 -1.96 -25.74 -24.62
CA LYS A 159 -2.89 -24.76 -25.24
C LYS A 159 -2.50 -23.32 -24.98
N TYR A 160 -1.79 -23.06 -23.88
CA TYR A 160 -1.40 -21.72 -23.45
C TYR A 160 -0.18 -21.18 -24.20
N GLU A 161 0.53 -22.05 -24.95
CA GLU A 161 1.78 -21.78 -25.66
C GLU A 161 2.78 -20.90 -24.87
N LEU A 162 3.04 -21.29 -23.61
CA LEU A 162 3.85 -20.52 -22.68
C LEU A 162 5.29 -20.38 -23.18
N ARG A 163 5.81 -19.16 -23.12
CA ARG A 163 7.21 -18.86 -23.43
C ARG A 163 7.80 -17.91 -22.40
N ILE A 164 9.10 -18.00 -22.14
CA ILE A 164 9.86 -16.99 -21.40
C ILE A 164 10.87 -16.35 -22.35
N ARG A 165 10.80 -15.04 -22.53
CA ARG A 165 11.85 -14.26 -23.21
C ARG A 165 12.82 -13.75 -22.17
N ALA A 166 14.03 -14.28 -22.17
CA ALA A 166 15.14 -13.82 -21.34
C ALA A 166 15.95 -12.77 -22.13
N THR A 167 16.09 -11.57 -21.58
CA THR A 167 16.79 -10.44 -22.20
C THR A 167 17.96 -10.00 -21.30
N ASN A 168 19.16 -9.95 -21.87
CA ASN A 168 20.35 -9.48 -21.15
C ASN A 168 20.35 -7.93 -21.10
N MET A 169 20.47 -7.38 -19.89
CA MET A 169 20.40 -5.94 -19.60
C MET A 169 21.79 -5.31 -19.31
N GLY A 170 22.85 -5.99 -19.73
CA GLY A 170 24.25 -5.64 -19.44
C GLY A 170 24.85 -6.57 -18.40
N ASP A 171 26.14 -6.38 -18.06
CA ASP A 171 27.07 -7.33 -17.41
C ASP A 171 26.52 -8.32 -16.36
N LYS A 172 25.44 -7.99 -15.64
CA LYS A 172 24.76 -8.87 -14.67
C LYS A 172 23.24 -8.67 -14.56
N GLY A 173 22.63 -7.97 -15.51
CA GLY A 173 21.18 -7.69 -15.54
C GLY A 173 20.46 -8.71 -16.42
N LEU A 174 19.36 -9.28 -15.94
CA LEU A 174 18.56 -10.24 -16.68
C LEU A 174 17.08 -9.95 -16.46
N ASP A 175 16.35 -9.64 -17.54
CA ASP A 175 14.90 -9.50 -17.51
C ASP A 175 14.26 -10.75 -18.14
N LEU A 176 13.24 -11.30 -17.50
CA LEU A 176 12.44 -12.43 -17.99
C LEU A 176 11.01 -11.96 -18.22
N GLU A 177 10.52 -12.05 -19.44
CA GLU A 177 9.16 -11.69 -19.81
C GLU A 177 8.37 -12.98 -20.11
N LEU A 178 7.27 -13.18 -19.40
CA LEU A 178 6.40 -14.35 -19.59
C LEU A 178 5.41 -14.03 -20.71
N LEU A 179 5.51 -14.76 -21.82
CA LEU A 179 4.68 -14.58 -23.01
C LEU A 179 3.59 -15.66 -23.06
N PHE A 180 2.34 -15.24 -23.25
CA PHE A 180 1.19 -16.14 -23.40
C PHE A 180 0.66 -16.17 -24.84
N GLY A 181 0.38 -17.38 -25.32
CA GLY A 181 -0.31 -17.66 -26.57
C GLY A 181 0.43 -17.25 -27.86
N PRO A 182 -0.16 -17.52 -29.04
CA PRO A 182 0.33 -17.06 -30.35
C PRO A 182 0.56 -15.55 -30.46
N ASN A 183 -0.22 -14.73 -29.72
CA ASN A 183 -0.05 -13.28 -29.72
C ASN A 183 1.11 -12.80 -28.82
N ARG A 184 1.70 -13.69 -28.01
CA ARG A 184 2.80 -13.40 -27.07
C ARG A 184 2.46 -12.22 -26.14
N ALA A 185 1.28 -12.27 -25.51
CA ALA A 185 0.86 -11.26 -24.52
C ALA A 185 1.81 -11.29 -23.31
N GLU A 186 2.13 -10.12 -22.76
CA GLU A 186 3.17 -9.90 -21.74
C GLU A 186 2.57 -9.46 -20.38
N PRO A 187 1.81 -10.30 -19.66
CA PRO A 187 1.18 -9.95 -18.39
C PRO A 187 2.15 -9.77 -17.22
N LEU A 188 3.36 -10.34 -17.33
CA LEU A 188 4.31 -10.46 -16.22
C LEU A 188 5.75 -10.34 -16.73
N SER A 189 6.56 -9.52 -16.08
CA SER A 189 8.01 -9.56 -16.21
C SER A 189 8.71 -9.65 -14.85
N LEU A 190 9.87 -10.28 -14.83
CA LEU A 190 10.76 -10.41 -13.68
C LEU A 190 12.09 -9.78 -14.03
N SER A 191 12.56 -8.79 -13.27
CA SER A 191 13.87 -8.18 -13.45
C SER A 191 14.84 -8.66 -12.38
N PHE A 192 16.05 -9.03 -12.79
CA PHE A 192 17.08 -9.55 -11.91
C PHE A 192 18.38 -8.75 -12.06
N SER A 193 18.90 -8.26 -10.94
CA SER A 193 20.23 -7.66 -10.83
C SER A 193 20.97 -8.24 -9.63
N ASP A 194 22.23 -7.84 -9.40
CA ASP A 194 23.05 -8.34 -8.28
C ASP A 194 22.44 -8.11 -6.89
N VAL A 195 21.64 -7.05 -6.75
CA VAL A 195 21.09 -6.61 -5.47
C VAL A 195 19.58 -6.44 -5.49
N ARG A 196 18.89 -6.60 -6.62
CA ARG A 196 17.43 -6.39 -6.74
C ARG A 196 16.79 -7.48 -7.59
N VAL A 197 15.67 -8.02 -7.10
CA VAL A 197 14.69 -8.78 -7.87
C VAL A 197 13.41 -7.97 -7.92
N GLY A 198 12.93 -7.65 -9.11
CA GLY A 198 11.65 -6.99 -9.35
C GLY A 198 10.67 -7.93 -10.08
N MET A 199 9.38 -7.73 -9.85
CA MET A 199 8.29 -8.39 -10.55
C MET A 199 7.28 -7.32 -10.95
N ILE A 200 7.04 -7.17 -12.25
CA ILE A 200 6.07 -6.20 -12.79
C ILE A 200 4.89 -6.98 -13.35
N VAL A 201 3.67 -6.59 -12.95
CA VAL A 201 2.42 -7.10 -13.51
C VAL A 201 1.78 -6.01 -14.35
N ASP A 202 1.48 -6.31 -15.61
CA ASP A 202 0.74 -5.43 -16.52
C ASP A 202 -0.74 -5.84 -16.57
N LEU A 203 -1.62 -4.96 -16.13
CA LEU A 203 -3.05 -5.25 -16.06
C LEU A 203 -3.69 -5.41 -17.46
N GLY A 204 -3.17 -4.70 -18.47
CA GLY A 204 -3.57 -4.87 -19.87
C GLY A 204 -3.13 -6.22 -20.41
N GLY A 205 -1.86 -6.58 -20.20
CA GLY A 205 -1.32 -7.89 -20.56
C GLY A 205 -2.07 -9.05 -19.88
N VAL A 206 -2.46 -8.89 -18.60
CA VAL A 206 -3.31 -9.86 -17.88
C VAL A 206 -4.69 -9.96 -18.52
N LYS A 207 -5.34 -8.84 -18.86
CA LYS A 207 -6.64 -8.85 -19.54
C LYS A 207 -6.58 -9.55 -20.89
N ASP A 208 -5.58 -9.23 -21.72
CA ASP A 208 -5.41 -9.86 -23.04
C ASP A 208 -5.17 -11.37 -22.90
N THR A 209 -4.35 -11.76 -21.91
CA THR A 209 -4.10 -13.17 -21.58
C THR A 209 -5.39 -13.89 -21.18
N VAL A 210 -6.15 -13.39 -20.20
CA VAL A 210 -7.38 -14.07 -19.75
C VAL A 210 -8.45 -14.09 -20.86
N THR A 211 -8.58 -13.03 -21.65
CA THR A 211 -9.48 -12.99 -22.82
C THR A 211 -9.15 -14.10 -23.82
N GLN A 212 -7.86 -14.44 -23.98
CA GLN A 212 -7.42 -15.53 -24.84
C GLN A 212 -7.61 -16.92 -24.21
N LEU A 213 -7.40 -17.06 -22.90
CA LEU A 213 -7.48 -18.36 -22.21
C LEU A 213 -8.92 -18.79 -21.88
N SER A 214 -9.79 -17.83 -21.60
CA SER A 214 -11.19 -18.01 -21.21
C SER A 214 -12.03 -16.86 -21.78
N PRO A 215 -12.33 -16.88 -23.10
CA PRO A 215 -13.09 -15.81 -23.77
C PRO A 215 -14.52 -15.65 -23.24
N GLU A 216 -15.04 -16.65 -22.51
CA GLU A 216 -16.31 -16.61 -21.79
C GLU A 216 -16.24 -15.92 -20.40
N THR A 217 -15.05 -15.63 -19.88
CA THR A 217 -14.90 -14.88 -18.61
C THR A 217 -15.27 -13.42 -18.81
N GLU A 218 -16.23 -12.92 -18.03
CA GLU A 218 -16.56 -11.50 -17.97
C GLU A 218 -15.40 -10.73 -17.30
N LEU A 219 -14.65 -9.99 -18.11
CA LEU A 219 -13.54 -9.14 -17.68
C LEU A 219 -13.94 -7.67 -17.62
N PRO A 220 -13.28 -6.86 -16.78
CA PRO A 220 -13.46 -5.41 -16.78
C PRO A 220 -13.27 -4.80 -18.18
N ARG A 221 -14.19 -3.91 -18.58
CA ARG A 221 -14.16 -3.15 -19.83
C ARG A 221 -12.85 -2.38 -19.99
N VAL A 222 -12.39 -1.75 -18.91
CA VAL A 222 -11.05 -1.16 -18.80
C VAL A 222 -10.29 -1.93 -17.73
N MET A 223 -9.03 -2.28 -18.03
CA MET A 223 -8.11 -2.91 -17.09
C MET A 223 -6.70 -2.54 -17.55
N VAL A 224 -6.14 -1.47 -16.98
CA VAL A 224 -4.85 -0.89 -17.39
C VAL A 224 -4.06 -0.38 -16.19
N GLY A 225 -2.76 -0.28 -16.37
CA GLY A 225 -1.80 0.12 -15.34
C GLY A 225 -0.77 -0.98 -15.07
N ARG A 226 0.32 -0.61 -14.40
CA ARG A 226 1.42 -1.53 -14.08
C ARG A 226 1.79 -1.42 -12.62
N VAL A 227 1.92 -2.55 -11.94
CA VAL A 227 2.38 -2.63 -10.55
C VAL A 227 3.71 -3.36 -10.47
N GLU A 228 4.59 -2.92 -9.59
CA GLU A 228 5.87 -3.57 -9.28
C GLU A 228 5.84 -4.10 -7.84
N LEU A 229 6.40 -5.28 -7.63
CA LEU A 229 6.87 -5.75 -6.33
C LEU A 229 8.38 -5.99 -6.45
N ALA A 230 9.18 -5.39 -5.57
CA ALA A 230 10.62 -5.53 -5.63
C ALA A 230 11.23 -5.84 -4.27
N LEU A 231 12.23 -6.72 -4.25
CA LEU A 231 13.14 -6.89 -3.12
C LEU A 231 14.52 -6.42 -3.53
N THR A 232 15.10 -5.51 -2.77
CA THR A 232 16.51 -5.13 -2.85
C THR A 232 17.24 -5.68 -1.62
N SER A 233 18.41 -6.29 -1.78
CA SER A 233 19.28 -6.78 -0.71
C SER A 233 20.71 -6.36 -1.00
N THR A 234 21.25 -5.49 -0.15
CA THR A 234 22.64 -4.99 -0.26
C THR A 234 23.57 -5.64 0.76
N GLY A 235 23.03 -6.46 1.67
CA GLY A 235 23.79 -7.30 2.58
C GLY A 235 22.89 -8.20 3.44
N PRO A 236 23.46 -9.12 4.25
CA PRO A 236 22.70 -10.11 5.03
C PRO A 236 21.70 -9.54 6.05
N ARG A 237 21.77 -8.24 6.32
CA ARG A 237 20.89 -7.47 7.21
C ARG A 237 20.55 -6.09 6.63
N ASP A 238 20.65 -5.90 5.31
CA ASP A 238 20.21 -4.68 4.62
C ASP A 238 19.33 -5.08 3.44
N VAL A 239 18.02 -5.07 3.70
CA VAL A 239 16.96 -5.59 2.83
C VAL A 239 15.81 -4.58 2.77
N GLU A 240 15.33 -4.33 1.56
CA GLU A 240 14.29 -3.35 1.24
C GLU A 240 13.24 -3.98 0.33
N PHE A 241 12.04 -4.20 0.86
CA PHE A 241 10.88 -4.59 0.08
C PHE A 241 10.10 -3.34 -0.34
N GLN A 242 9.74 -3.26 -1.61
CA GLN A 242 8.99 -2.16 -2.21
C GLN A 242 7.79 -2.71 -2.98
N THR A 243 6.67 -1.98 -2.93
CA THR A 243 5.65 -2.07 -3.97
C THR A 243 5.51 -0.72 -4.66
N SER A 244 5.17 -0.71 -5.95
CA SER A 244 4.97 0.51 -6.74
C SER A 244 3.76 0.36 -7.66
N ILE A 245 3.04 1.45 -7.86
CA ILE A 245 2.18 1.67 -9.03
C ILE A 245 3.04 2.43 -10.03
N LEU A 246 3.59 1.71 -11.01
CA LEU A 246 4.49 2.27 -12.03
C LEU A 246 3.73 3.16 -13.02
N ASP A 247 2.53 2.74 -13.43
CA ASP A 247 1.59 3.55 -14.21
C ASP A 247 0.23 3.51 -13.52
N ALA A 248 -0.51 4.62 -13.59
CA ALA A 248 -1.79 4.76 -12.90
C ALA A 248 -2.75 3.61 -13.23
N LEU A 249 -3.41 3.07 -12.20
CA LEU A 249 -4.34 1.97 -12.33
C LEU A 249 -5.71 2.50 -12.75
N SER A 250 -6.36 1.81 -13.69
CA SER A 250 -7.77 2.00 -13.99
C SER A 250 -8.42 0.66 -14.31
N VAL A 251 -9.49 0.36 -13.58
CA VAL A 251 -10.32 -0.84 -13.75
C VAL A 251 -11.78 -0.39 -13.79
N GLU A 252 -12.48 -0.64 -14.90
CA GLU A 252 -13.91 -0.33 -15.06
C GLU A 252 -14.66 -1.59 -15.47
N TRP A 253 -15.77 -1.91 -14.79
CA TRP A 253 -16.60 -3.06 -15.15
C TRP A 253 -18.08 -2.70 -15.11
N ASP A 254 -18.83 -3.29 -16.04
CA ASP A 254 -20.28 -3.13 -16.11
C ASP A 254 -20.92 -4.28 -15.30
N GLY A 255 -21.79 -3.95 -14.34
CA GLY A 255 -22.54 -4.92 -13.54
C GLY A 255 -24.05 -4.72 -13.66
N ALA A 256 -24.85 -5.63 -13.11
CA ALA A 256 -26.31 -5.58 -13.22
C ALA A 256 -26.96 -4.30 -12.65
N ALA A 257 -26.29 -3.61 -11.71
CA ALA A 257 -26.73 -2.34 -11.14
C ALA A 257 -26.19 -1.09 -11.88
N GLY A 258 -25.29 -1.26 -12.84
CA GLY A 258 -24.60 -0.17 -13.56
C GLY A 258 -23.09 -0.34 -13.60
N ALA A 259 -22.39 0.69 -14.08
CA ALA A 259 -20.94 0.70 -14.20
C ALA A 259 -20.26 1.00 -12.85
N TYR A 260 -19.18 0.27 -12.58
CA TYR A 260 -18.28 0.43 -11.45
C TYR A 260 -16.88 0.84 -11.96
N ALA A 261 -16.13 1.57 -11.15
CA ALA A 261 -14.73 1.87 -11.46
C ALA A 261 -13.85 1.90 -10.21
N PHE A 262 -12.58 1.54 -10.38
CA PHE A 262 -11.49 1.74 -9.45
C PHE A 262 -10.35 2.44 -10.20
N SER A 263 -9.74 3.46 -9.59
CA SER A 263 -8.51 4.06 -10.11
C SER A 263 -7.56 4.47 -8.99
N SER A 264 -6.27 4.42 -9.27
CA SER A 264 -5.22 4.89 -8.36
C SER A 264 -4.11 5.56 -9.14
N ALA A 265 -3.69 6.74 -8.68
CA ALA A 265 -2.56 7.47 -9.25
C ALA A 265 -1.24 6.68 -9.13
N LYS A 266 -0.27 7.04 -9.97
CA LYS A 266 1.11 6.55 -9.94
C LYS A 266 1.76 6.81 -8.57
N ALA A 267 2.42 5.81 -8.01
CA ALA A 267 3.09 5.87 -6.71
C ALA A 267 4.31 4.95 -6.72
N SER A 268 5.52 5.50 -6.62
CA SER A 268 6.76 4.74 -6.80
C SER A 268 7.87 5.28 -5.87
N PRO A 269 8.10 4.66 -4.70
CA PRO A 269 7.34 3.53 -4.13
C PRO A 269 5.92 3.94 -3.69
N LEU A 270 5.01 2.96 -3.71
CA LEU A 270 3.72 2.98 -3.02
C LEU A 270 3.91 2.55 -1.56
N THR A 271 4.52 1.38 -1.33
CA THR A 271 4.96 0.96 0.00
C THR A 271 6.45 0.68 0.00
N GLU A 272 7.09 0.93 1.13
CA GLU A 272 8.47 0.53 1.39
C GLU A 272 8.58 -0.07 2.79
N MET A 273 9.28 -1.20 2.89
CA MET A 273 9.64 -1.85 4.15
C MET A 273 11.13 -2.17 4.10
N LYS A 274 11.94 -1.38 4.80
CA LYS A 274 13.39 -1.54 4.85
C LYS A 274 13.85 -1.96 6.24
N VAL A 275 14.77 -2.91 6.29
CA VAL A 275 15.51 -3.30 7.50
C VAL A 275 17.00 -3.19 7.18
N TRP A 276 17.74 -2.42 7.97
CA TRP A 276 19.19 -2.26 7.81
C TRP A 276 19.90 -2.29 9.18
N GLN A 277 21.22 -2.46 9.19
CA GLN A 277 22.01 -2.35 10.41
C GLN A 277 22.89 -1.09 10.38
N LYS A 278 22.90 -0.34 11.48
CA LYS A 278 23.73 0.86 11.65
C LYS A 278 24.35 0.86 13.04
N ASP A 279 25.67 1.07 13.10
CA ASP A 279 26.44 1.11 14.35
C ASP A 279 26.23 -0.13 15.26
N GLY A 280 25.98 -1.29 14.64
CA GLY A 280 25.69 -2.56 15.31
C GLY A 280 24.23 -2.79 15.70
N ALA A 281 23.38 -1.76 15.69
CA ALA A 281 21.95 -1.86 16.00
C ALA A 281 21.11 -2.03 14.72
N ASN A 282 20.02 -2.80 14.80
CA ASN A 282 19.06 -2.93 13.71
C ASN A 282 18.14 -1.69 13.64
N GLN A 283 17.77 -1.31 12.43
CA GLN A 283 16.89 -0.20 12.12
C GLN A 283 15.83 -0.69 11.12
N ALA A 284 14.60 -0.18 11.22
CA ALA A 284 13.52 -0.52 10.33
C ALA A 284 12.75 0.74 9.90
N ARG A 285 12.35 0.79 8.64
CA ARG A 285 11.52 1.85 8.05
C ARG A 285 10.31 1.23 7.38
N ILE A 286 9.13 1.78 7.63
CA ILE A 286 7.88 1.39 6.98
C ILE A 286 7.23 2.66 6.43
N ALA A 287 7.15 2.80 5.13
CA ALA A 287 6.54 3.95 4.46
C ALA A 287 5.35 3.53 3.58
N LEU A 288 4.36 4.40 3.54
CA LEU A 288 3.25 4.37 2.60
C LEU A 288 3.16 5.74 1.91
N ASN A 289 2.95 5.73 0.60
CA ASN A 289 2.75 6.90 -0.24
C ASN A 289 1.72 6.56 -1.32
N LEU A 290 0.46 6.45 -0.91
CA LEU A 290 -0.66 6.24 -1.82
C LEU A 290 -1.08 7.58 -2.42
N GLY A 291 -1.03 7.68 -3.74
CA GLY A 291 -1.58 8.83 -4.47
C GLY A 291 -3.11 8.82 -4.48
N THR A 292 -3.72 9.78 -5.19
CA THR A 292 -5.18 9.88 -5.28
C THR A 292 -5.80 8.56 -5.77
N THR A 293 -6.76 8.04 -5.00
CA THR A 293 -7.45 6.77 -5.26
C THR A 293 -8.97 7.02 -5.28
N GLU A 294 -9.65 6.62 -6.35
CA GLU A 294 -11.10 6.70 -6.46
C GLU A 294 -11.76 5.34 -6.63
N ILE A 295 -12.91 5.17 -6.00
CA ILE A 295 -13.86 4.08 -6.23
C ILE A 295 -15.19 4.69 -6.64
N ARG A 296 -15.76 4.21 -7.75
CA ARG A 296 -17.07 4.63 -8.26
C ARG A 296 -18.01 3.44 -8.29
N ILE A 297 -19.20 3.61 -7.70
CA ILE A 297 -20.19 2.53 -7.48
C ILE A 297 -21.56 3.08 -7.90
N PRO A 298 -22.38 2.34 -8.67
CA PRO A 298 -23.72 2.81 -9.04
C PRO A 298 -24.60 3.00 -7.80
N TYR A 299 -25.42 4.06 -7.80
CA TYR A 299 -26.40 4.30 -6.74
C TYR A 299 -27.52 3.24 -6.79
N SER A 300 -27.70 2.53 -5.67
CA SER A 300 -28.69 1.46 -5.50
C SER A 300 -29.74 1.73 -4.41
N GLY A 301 -29.82 2.97 -3.92
CA GLY A 301 -30.78 3.37 -2.90
C GLY A 301 -32.18 3.71 -3.46
N PRO A 302 -33.13 4.09 -2.58
CA PRO A 302 -34.53 4.30 -2.95
C PRO A 302 -34.78 5.63 -3.69
N GLU A 303 -33.88 6.62 -3.59
CA GLU A 303 -34.09 7.96 -4.14
C GLU A 303 -33.97 7.99 -5.66
N THR A 304 -35.11 7.90 -6.34
CA THR A 304 -35.19 7.89 -7.81
C THR A 304 -34.51 9.09 -8.49
N ARG A 305 -34.36 10.23 -7.80
CA ARG A 305 -33.62 11.41 -8.31
C ARG A 305 -32.13 11.15 -8.55
N PHE A 306 -31.54 10.15 -7.90
CA PHE A 306 -30.16 9.72 -8.12
C PHE A 306 -30.06 8.45 -8.97
N SER A 307 -31.16 8.01 -9.60
CA SER A 307 -31.14 6.87 -10.52
C SER A 307 -30.14 7.12 -11.66
N GLY A 308 -29.22 6.17 -11.85
CA GLY A 308 -28.12 6.30 -12.82
C GLY A 308 -26.93 7.15 -12.37
N GLN A 309 -26.96 7.78 -11.18
CA GLN A 309 -25.79 8.42 -10.59
C GLN A 309 -24.87 7.39 -9.92
N GLN A 310 -23.65 7.82 -9.62
CA GLN A 310 -22.65 7.01 -8.91
C GLN A 310 -22.29 7.65 -7.57
N TYR A 311 -22.10 6.80 -6.56
CA TYR A 311 -21.27 7.15 -5.42
C TYR A 311 -19.80 7.24 -5.87
N VAL A 312 -19.09 8.25 -5.39
CA VAL A 312 -17.65 8.42 -5.59
C VAL A 312 -16.99 8.50 -4.22
N VAL A 313 -16.16 7.51 -3.90
CA VAL A 313 -15.25 7.54 -2.74
C VAL A 313 -13.88 7.97 -3.26
N SER A 314 -13.40 9.13 -2.83
CA SER A 314 -12.12 9.70 -3.26
C SER A 314 -11.21 9.92 -2.05
N LEU A 315 -10.12 9.17 -2.00
CA LEU A 315 -9.01 9.39 -1.08
C LEU A 315 -7.97 10.23 -1.83
N SER A 316 -7.77 11.49 -1.42
CA SER A 316 -6.84 12.41 -2.10
C SER A 316 -5.39 11.94 -2.05
N GLY A 317 -5.03 11.20 -1.00
CA GLY A 317 -3.84 10.38 -0.87
C GLY A 317 -3.77 9.76 0.53
N LEU A 318 -2.73 8.99 0.82
CA LEU A 318 -2.40 8.55 2.17
C LEU A 318 -0.89 8.38 2.29
N SER A 319 -0.27 9.18 3.16
CA SER A 319 1.17 9.14 3.41
C SER A 319 1.47 8.87 4.88
N TYR A 320 2.53 8.11 5.14
CA TYR A 320 3.26 8.11 6.42
C TYR A 320 4.64 7.47 6.23
N ASN A 321 5.57 7.77 7.13
CA ASN A 321 6.86 7.11 7.24
C ASN A 321 7.21 6.82 8.70
N VAL A 322 7.27 5.54 9.07
CA VAL A 322 7.63 5.09 10.42
C VAL A 322 9.10 4.67 10.44
N GLU A 323 9.89 5.23 11.35
CA GLU A 323 11.27 4.75 11.61
C GLU A 323 11.39 4.20 13.03
N ALA A 324 11.93 2.98 13.14
CA ALA A 324 12.15 2.25 14.38
C ALA A 324 13.63 1.90 14.52
N HIS A 325 14.18 2.07 15.73
CA HIS A 325 15.55 1.69 16.05
C HIS A 325 15.56 0.70 17.21
N GLU A 326 16.39 -0.33 17.10
CA GLU A 326 16.63 -1.26 18.20
C GLU A 326 17.10 -0.52 19.47
N GLY A 327 16.52 -0.90 20.62
CA GLY A 327 16.83 -0.28 21.91
C GLY A 327 16.20 1.09 22.19
N ARG A 328 15.39 1.66 21.26
CA ARG A 328 14.59 2.86 21.54
C ARG A 328 13.15 2.50 21.87
N GLU A 329 12.60 3.12 22.92
CA GLU A 329 11.17 3.04 23.27
C GLU A 329 10.32 4.13 22.61
N ALA A 330 10.95 5.18 22.07
CA ALA A 330 10.26 6.25 21.35
C ALA A 330 10.17 5.95 19.85
N LEU A 331 9.07 6.35 19.23
CA LEU A 331 8.72 6.11 17.83
C LEU A 331 8.29 7.42 17.16
N THR A 332 8.64 7.59 15.89
CA THR A 332 8.14 8.69 15.07
C THR A 332 7.46 8.15 13.81
N LEU A 333 6.21 8.57 13.59
CA LEU A 333 5.50 8.45 12.33
C LEU A 333 5.56 9.83 11.67
N ALA A 334 6.49 10.02 10.75
CA ALA A 334 6.66 11.27 10.02
C ALA A 334 5.67 11.36 8.84
N HIS A 335 5.35 12.59 8.44
CA HIS A 335 4.62 12.91 7.22
C HIS A 335 3.26 12.19 7.07
N VAL A 336 2.53 12.05 8.19
CA VAL A 336 1.18 11.49 8.25
C VAL A 336 0.22 12.45 7.56
N GLY A 337 -0.38 12.04 6.45
CA GLY A 337 -1.21 12.90 5.59
C GLY A 337 -2.32 12.15 4.86
N LEU A 338 -3.38 12.87 4.46
CA LEU A 338 -4.49 12.36 3.63
C LEU A 338 -4.42 12.89 2.19
N GLY A 339 -3.20 13.19 1.73
CA GLY A 339 -2.90 13.82 0.44
C GLY A 339 -3.05 15.34 0.42
N GLU A 340 -2.68 15.93 -0.71
CA GLU A 340 -2.63 17.39 -0.94
C GLU A 340 -4.01 18.06 -1.11
N ALA A 341 -5.10 17.30 -0.94
CA ALA A 341 -6.47 17.78 -1.10
C ALA A 341 -7.42 17.08 -0.11
N GLN A 342 -8.65 17.60 -0.04
CA GLN A 342 -9.71 17.05 0.79
C GLN A 342 -10.18 15.70 0.22
N SER A 343 -10.25 14.66 1.06
CA SER A 343 -10.86 13.38 0.71
C SER A 343 -12.38 13.44 0.86
N TYR A 344 -13.16 12.69 0.08
CA TYR A 344 -14.62 12.82 0.07
C TYR A 344 -15.38 11.54 -0.29
N LEU A 345 -16.63 11.45 0.17
CA LEU A 345 -17.71 10.64 -0.40
C LEU A 345 -18.69 11.59 -1.08
N ALA A 346 -19.02 11.36 -2.34
CA ALA A 346 -20.01 12.12 -3.10
C ALA A 346 -21.05 11.21 -3.75
N LEU A 347 -22.20 11.80 -4.11
CA LEU A 347 -23.23 11.20 -4.96
C LEU A 347 -23.62 12.24 -6.03
N GLY A 348 -23.22 11.99 -7.28
CA GLY A 348 -23.25 13.01 -8.32
C GLY A 348 -22.43 14.25 -7.90
N ASP A 349 -23.03 15.43 -7.99
CA ASP A 349 -22.40 16.69 -7.59
C ASP A 349 -22.47 16.98 -6.06
N HIS A 350 -23.15 16.14 -5.28
CA HIS A 350 -23.32 16.33 -3.83
C HIS A 350 -22.19 15.66 -3.04
N LYS A 351 -21.37 16.45 -2.33
CA LYS A 351 -20.39 15.94 -1.36
C LYS A 351 -21.09 15.57 -0.04
N LEU A 352 -21.30 14.27 0.18
CA LEU A 352 -21.99 13.73 1.34
C LEU A 352 -21.11 13.66 2.59
N VAL A 353 -19.82 13.37 2.42
CA VAL A 353 -18.82 13.42 3.49
C VAL A 353 -17.55 14.02 2.92
N THR A 354 -16.87 14.85 3.71
CA THR A 354 -15.51 15.30 3.39
C THR A 354 -14.62 15.21 4.62
N VAL A 355 -13.36 14.82 4.41
CA VAL A 355 -12.33 14.72 5.44
C VAL A 355 -11.11 15.50 4.97
N ASP A 356 -10.63 16.39 5.83
CA ASP A 356 -9.45 17.21 5.61
C ASP A 356 -8.55 17.16 6.86
N LEU A 357 -7.26 16.94 6.65
CA LEU A 357 -6.24 16.85 7.70
C LEU A 357 -5.25 17.98 7.48
N ASN A 358 -4.92 18.73 8.54
CA ASN A 358 -3.91 19.79 8.55
C ASN A 358 -4.02 20.79 7.39
N ALA A 359 -5.25 21.15 6.99
CA ALA A 359 -5.54 21.99 5.82
C ALA A 359 -4.76 23.32 5.78
N LEU A 360 -4.49 23.91 6.96
CA LEU A 360 -3.75 25.17 7.14
C LEU A 360 -2.25 24.96 7.45
N SER A 361 -1.81 23.72 7.63
CA SER A 361 -0.45 23.32 8.05
C SER A 361 0.16 22.30 7.10
N GLY A 362 -0.07 22.47 5.80
CA GLY A 362 0.58 21.67 4.74
C GLY A 362 0.02 20.25 4.55
N ARG A 363 -1.11 19.92 5.18
CA ARG A 363 -1.83 18.63 5.05
C ARG A 363 -1.11 17.39 5.58
N HIS A 364 -0.04 17.60 6.33
CA HIS A 364 0.72 16.56 7.00
C HIS A 364 1.06 16.95 8.45
N PHE A 365 1.39 15.94 9.26
CA PHE A 365 2.04 16.12 10.55
C PHE A 365 2.99 14.95 10.86
N ASP A 366 3.94 15.19 11.75
CA ASP A 366 4.72 14.13 12.38
C ASP A 366 4.07 13.78 13.73
N LEU A 367 3.76 12.51 13.96
CA LEU A 367 3.35 11.97 15.26
C LEU A 367 4.55 11.34 15.95
N HIS A 368 4.95 11.88 17.09
CA HIS A 368 5.96 11.30 17.96
C HIS A 368 5.30 10.66 19.18
N VAL A 369 5.62 9.39 19.42
CA VAL A 369 5.08 8.57 20.50
C VAL A 369 6.22 8.18 21.43
N GLU A 370 6.10 8.54 22.70
CA GLU A 370 7.06 8.17 23.74
C GLU A 370 6.35 7.63 24.98
N LYS A 371 7.12 7.09 25.93
CA LYS A 371 6.60 6.55 27.18
C LYS A 371 6.83 7.56 28.30
N GLY A 372 5.74 8.02 28.91
CA GLY A 372 5.76 8.93 30.05
C GLY A 372 6.33 8.29 31.32
N ALA A 373 6.59 9.12 32.33
CA ALA A 373 7.17 8.69 33.60
C ALA A 373 6.28 7.72 34.41
N ASP A 374 4.97 7.70 34.12
CA ASP A 374 3.98 6.75 34.66
C ASP A 374 3.84 5.47 33.82
N GLY A 375 4.60 5.34 32.73
CA GLY A 375 4.57 4.22 31.81
C GLY A 375 3.48 4.29 30.74
N LEU A 376 2.66 5.36 30.72
CA LEU A 376 1.62 5.58 29.72
C LEU A 376 2.21 6.22 28.45
N ALA A 377 1.60 5.99 27.29
CA ALA A 377 2.04 6.63 26.05
C ALA A 377 1.72 8.14 26.05
N VAL A 378 2.69 8.95 25.66
CA VAL A 378 2.52 10.38 25.35
C VAL A 378 2.61 10.52 23.83
N LEU A 379 1.59 11.14 23.25
CA LEU A 379 1.42 11.40 21.82
C LEU A 379 1.66 12.88 21.58
N SER A 380 2.61 13.24 20.73
CA SER A 380 2.89 14.64 20.36
C SER A 380 2.87 14.83 18.85
N ALA A 381 2.25 15.91 18.39
CA ALA A 381 2.12 16.23 16.96
C ALA A 381 3.03 17.39 16.57
N ARG A 382 3.56 17.40 15.34
CA ARG A 382 4.29 18.55 14.78
C ARG A 382 3.85 18.84 13.34
N PRO A 383 3.60 20.11 12.97
CA PRO A 383 3.53 21.28 13.84
C PRO A 383 2.31 21.24 14.78
N GLU A 384 1.22 20.63 14.33
CA GLU A 384 -0.02 20.43 15.06
C GLU A 384 -0.78 19.24 14.47
N PHE A 385 -1.88 18.83 15.09
CA PHE A 385 -2.87 17.94 14.50
C PHE A 385 -4.19 18.70 14.37
N ASP A 386 -4.79 18.72 13.18
CA ASP A 386 -6.06 19.38 12.89
C ASP A 386 -6.88 18.51 11.91
N LEU A 387 -7.85 17.76 12.43
CA LEU A 387 -8.76 16.93 11.63
C LEU A 387 -10.12 17.62 11.50
N SER A 388 -10.51 17.93 10.27
CA SER A 388 -11.82 18.47 9.92
C SER A 388 -12.63 17.45 9.13
N VAL A 389 -13.86 17.21 9.59
CA VAL A 389 -14.85 16.35 8.93
C VAL A 389 -16.12 17.18 8.73
N PHE A 390 -16.73 17.05 7.56
CA PHE A 390 -18.05 17.61 7.28
C PHE A 390 -18.92 16.51 6.67
N THR A 391 -20.21 16.48 7.03
CA THR A 391 -21.18 15.53 6.51
C THR A 391 -22.47 16.25 6.12
N ASP A 392 -22.95 16.03 4.90
CA ASP A 392 -24.25 16.46 4.42
C ASP A 392 -25.02 15.25 3.87
N MET A 393 -25.84 14.66 4.74
CA MET A 393 -26.72 13.55 4.35
C MET A 393 -28.11 14.03 3.91
N GLY A 394 -28.39 15.34 3.94
CA GLY A 394 -29.65 15.92 3.46
C GLY A 394 -30.05 15.51 2.03
N PRO A 395 -29.11 15.34 1.08
CA PRO A 395 -29.42 14.75 -0.22
C PRO A 395 -29.98 13.32 -0.15
N LEU A 396 -29.64 12.51 0.85
CA LEU A 396 -30.12 11.12 0.96
C LEU A 396 -31.46 10.97 1.69
N TYR A 397 -31.94 12.01 2.38
CA TYR A 397 -33.19 11.99 3.13
C TYR A 397 -34.22 12.93 2.51
N VAL A 398 -35.38 12.37 2.16
CA VAL A 398 -36.60 13.12 1.84
C VAL A 398 -37.69 12.59 2.77
N ASP A 399 -38.37 13.45 3.52
CA ASP A 399 -39.53 13.03 4.30
C ASP A 399 -40.63 12.55 3.34
N GLU A 400 -41.35 11.47 3.69
CA GLU A 400 -42.35 10.83 2.83
C GLU A 400 -43.48 11.79 2.33
N GLU A 401 -43.65 12.94 3.00
CA GLU A 401 -44.64 13.96 2.67
C GLU A 401 -44.11 15.06 1.70
N GLY A 402 -42.86 14.98 1.24
CA GLY A 402 -42.25 15.94 0.31
C GLY A 402 -41.92 17.31 0.94
N GLY A 403 -41.99 17.42 2.27
CA GLY A 403 -41.39 18.51 3.02
C GLY A 403 -39.86 18.41 2.99
N ALA A 404 -39.18 19.55 2.99
CA ALA A 404 -37.76 19.56 3.30
C ALA A 404 -37.61 19.19 4.79
N SER A 405 -36.99 18.05 5.08
CA SER A 405 -36.71 17.63 6.46
C SER A 405 -35.83 18.69 7.11
N SER A 406 -36.39 19.45 8.05
CA SER A 406 -35.70 20.58 8.70
C SER A 406 -34.70 20.12 9.77
N GLY A 407 -34.14 18.92 9.62
CA GLY A 407 -33.40 18.18 10.65
C GLY A 407 -31.89 18.32 10.56
N ASP A 408 -31.29 17.94 9.42
CA ASP A 408 -29.83 17.91 9.25
C ASP A 408 -29.36 18.89 8.18
N SER A 409 -29.24 20.17 8.56
CA SER A 409 -28.24 21.04 7.93
C SER A 409 -26.86 20.42 8.16
N GLY A 410 -26.08 20.21 7.09
CA GLY A 410 -24.83 19.45 7.12
C GLY A 410 -23.93 19.77 8.33
N SER A 411 -23.56 18.73 9.07
CA SER A 411 -22.82 18.86 10.33
C SER A 411 -21.32 18.91 10.10
N SER A 412 -20.62 19.67 10.94
CA SER A 412 -19.16 19.81 10.93
C SER A 412 -18.56 19.35 12.25
N PHE A 413 -17.45 18.63 12.18
CA PHE A 413 -16.69 18.13 13.31
C PHE A 413 -15.21 18.48 13.11
N ASN A 414 -14.60 19.12 14.09
CA ASN A 414 -13.19 19.47 14.06
C ASN A 414 -12.51 19.08 15.37
N VAL A 415 -11.35 18.44 15.29
CA VAL A 415 -10.48 18.14 16.44
C VAL A 415 -9.10 18.68 16.14
N ARG A 416 -8.65 19.63 16.95
CA ARG A 416 -7.34 20.27 16.77
C ARG A 416 -6.53 20.29 18.07
N LEU A 417 -5.34 19.71 18.02
CA LEU A 417 -4.32 19.74 19.06
C LEU A 417 -3.18 20.66 18.60
N SER A 418 -3.04 21.83 19.22
CA SER A 418 -2.17 22.92 18.78
C SER A 418 -1.43 23.60 19.94
N GLY A 419 -0.45 24.45 19.64
CA GLY A 419 0.23 25.31 20.61
C GLY A 419 1.62 24.81 21.04
N GLY A 420 2.61 25.72 20.98
CA GLY A 420 4.03 25.37 21.09
C GLY A 420 4.55 24.65 19.85
N ASP A 421 5.78 24.12 19.93
CA ASP A 421 6.43 23.42 18.81
C ASP A 421 6.04 21.93 18.69
N ALA A 422 5.42 21.38 19.73
CA ALA A 422 5.00 19.99 19.86
C ALA A 422 3.87 19.86 20.91
N PRO A 423 2.62 20.23 20.58
CA PRO A 423 1.48 19.96 21.45
C PRO A 423 1.29 18.45 21.65
N SER A 424 0.85 18.04 22.84
CA SER A 424 0.85 16.64 23.24
C SER A 424 -0.29 16.25 24.17
N VAL A 425 -0.70 14.99 24.06
CA VAL A 425 -1.78 14.37 24.83
C VAL A 425 -1.36 13.00 25.36
N ARG A 426 -2.02 12.53 26.42
CA ARG A 426 -1.90 11.15 26.92
C ARG A 426 -3.26 10.60 27.38
N PRO A 427 -3.57 9.32 27.13
CA PRO A 427 -4.77 8.70 27.69
C PRO A 427 -4.61 8.55 29.20
N VAL A 428 -5.65 8.91 29.96
CA VAL A 428 -5.73 8.69 31.41
C VAL A 428 -6.78 7.62 31.66
N PRO A 429 -6.44 6.48 32.30
CA PRO A 429 -7.38 5.40 32.54
C PRO A 429 -8.48 5.80 33.52
N ALA A 430 -9.60 5.08 33.49
CA ALA A 430 -10.67 5.27 34.47
C ALA A 430 -10.18 4.94 35.89
N ASN A 431 -10.58 5.76 36.87
CA ASN A 431 -10.29 5.55 38.28
C ASN A 431 -11.60 5.44 39.06
N THR A 432 -11.95 4.21 39.45
CA THR A 432 -13.18 3.91 40.20
C THR A 432 -13.15 4.42 41.64
N SER A 433 -11.96 4.70 42.21
CA SER A 433 -11.85 5.19 43.59
C SER A 433 -12.19 6.68 43.73
N THR A 434 -11.97 7.46 42.67
CA THR A 434 -12.31 8.89 42.57
C THR A 434 -13.58 9.14 41.76
N GLY A 435 -14.00 8.16 40.94
CA GLY A 435 -15.15 8.28 40.05
C GLY A 435 -14.81 8.87 38.67
N PHE A 436 -13.53 9.09 38.37
CA PHE A 436 -13.06 9.55 37.06
C PHE A 436 -13.30 8.48 35.99
N PRO A 437 -14.03 8.78 34.90
CA PRO A 437 -14.45 7.79 33.91
C PRO A 437 -13.35 7.41 32.90
N GLY A 438 -12.17 8.02 32.99
CA GLY A 438 -11.15 7.99 31.94
C GLY A 438 -11.29 9.19 31.00
N GLY A 439 -10.20 9.56 30.33
CA GLY A 439 -10.18 10.71 29.45
C GLY A 439 -8.86 10.88 28.70
N LEU A 440 -8.73 12.00 27.99
CA LEU A 440 -7.51 12.37 27.27
C LEU A 440 -6.94 13.65 27.90
N GLN A 441 -5.79 13.54 28.58
CA GLN A 441 -5.10 14.70 29.16
C GLN A 441 -4.29 15.43 28.11
N VAL A 442 -4.39 16.76 28.07
CA VAL A 442 -3.44 17.61 27.35
C VAL A 442 -2.21 17.80 28.23
N VAL A 443 -1.05 17.37 27.74
CA VAL A 443 0.24 17.48 28.46
C VAL A 443 0.93 18.79 28.09
N SER A 444 0.92 19.17 26.81
CA SER A 444 1.38 20.46 26.30
C SER A 444 0.44 21.00 25.23
N GLY A 445 0.36 22.32 25.12
CA GLY A 445 -0.53 22.99 24.15
C GLY A 445 -1.99 23.04 24.61
N GLU A 446 -2.89 22.95 23.63
CA GLU A 446 -4.34 23.05 23.77
C GLU A 446 -5.02 22.04 22.83
N LEU A 447 -6.03 21.32 23.32
CA LEU A 447 -6.90 20.49 22.51
C LEU A 447 -8.27 21.16 22.38
N SER A 448 -8.74 21.36 21.16
CA SER A 448 -10.08 21.85 20.87
C SER A 448 -10.90 20.81 20.11
N VAL A 449 -12.18 20.72 20.46
CA VAL A 449 -13.19 19.90 19.78
C VAL A 449 -14.35 20.83 19.43
N THR A 450 -14.62 20.99 18.14
CA THR A 450 -15.74 21.78 17.63
C THR A 450 -16.75 20.86 16.94
N VAL A 451 -18.03 21.02 17.25
CA VAL A 451 -19.16 20.32 16.64
C VAL A 451 -20.18 21.37 16.22
N ASN A 452 -20.39 21.56 14.92
CA ASN A 452 -21.13 22.68 14.35
C ASN A 452 -20.58 24.03 14.89
N GLU A 453 -21.41 24.82 15.56
CA GLU A 453 -21.01 26.09 16.20
C GLU A 453 -20.49 25.91 17.64
N SER A 454 -20.67 24.72 18.23
CA SER A 454 -20.30 24.41 19.61
C SER A 454 -18.83 24.03 19.74
N ARG A 455 -18.11 24.57 20.73
CA ARG A 455 -16.69 24.28 20.97
C ARG A 455 -16.39 23.95 22.43
N VAL A 456 -15.52 22.97 22.63
CA VAL A 456 -14.83 22.68 23.89
C VAL A 456 -13.33 22.88 23.69
N THR A 457 -12.68 23.56 24.63
CA THR A 457 -11.23 23.79 24.65
C THR A 457 -10.67 23.26 25.97
N VAL A 458 -9.67 22.38 25.87
CA VAL A 458 -8.97 21.74 26.98
C VAL A 458 -7.54 22.30 27.04
N PRO A 459 -7.19 23.10 28.06
CA PRO A 459 -5.83 23.58 28.24
C PRO A 459 -4.92 22.49 28.81
N ALA A 460 -3.60 22.70 28.72
CA ALA A 460 -2.61 21.83 29.34
C ALA A 460 -2.91 21.52 30.82
N SER A 461 -2.54 20.31 31.23
CA SER A 461 -2.87 19.65 32.51
C SER A 461 -4.32 19.20 32.71
N GLN A 462 -5.29 19.62 31.88
CA GLN A 462 -6.69 19.18 32.00
C GLN A 462 -7.03 18.03 31.04
N CYS A 463 -8.17 17.37 31.31
CA CYS A 463 -8.66 16.22 30.57
C CYS A 463 -9.93 16.53 29.77
N LEU A 464 -9.96 16.09 28.52
CA LEU A 464 -11.19 15.89 27.77
C LEU A 464 -11.88 14.62 28.29
N VAL A 465 -13.14 14.75 28.70
CA VAL A 465 -13.95 13.65 29.23
C VAL A 465 -15.29 13.61 28.51
N ARG A 466 -15.80 12.41 28.20
CA ARG A 466 -17.12 12.22 27.61
C ARG A 466 -18.21 12.47 28.66
N GLN A 467 -19.20 13.30 28.32
CA GLN A 467 -20.36 13.53 29.19
C GLN A 467 -21.18 12.25 29.37
N ARG A 468 -21.76 12.05 30.57
CA ARG A 468 -22.57 10.87 30.86
C ARG A 468 -23.88 10.93 30.08
N ALA A 469 -24.29 9.80 29.50
CA ALA A 469 -25.59 9.67 28.87
C ALA A 469 -26.71 10.03 29.86
N GLY A 470 -27.58 10.98 29.48
CA GLY A 470 -28.66 11.50 30.33
C GLY A 470 -28.35 12.79 31.09
N SER A 471 -27.14 13.35 30.98
CA SER A 471 -26.90 14.76 31.32
C SER A 471 -27.23 15.67 30.11
N GLU A 472 -27.83 16.84 30.34
CA GLU A 472 -27.99 17.84 29.29
C GLU A 472 -26.59 18.27 28.79
N PRO A 473 -26.33 18.28 27.47
CA PRO A 473 -25.00 18.56 26.95
C PRO A 473 -24.67 20.05 27.11
N SER A 474 -23.96 20.40 28.19
CA SER A 474 -23.62 21.78 28.56
C SER A 474 -22.78 22.54 27.52
N THR A 475 -22.23 21.81 26.55
CA THR A 475 -21.30 22.29 25.54
C THR A 475 -21.76 22.02 24.11
N GLY A 476 -22.88 21.31 23.91
CA GLY A 476 -23.34 20.85 22.58
C GLY A 476 -22.45 19.78 21.90
N THR A 477 -21.22 19.56 22.36
CA THR A 477 -20.27 18.60 21.75
C THR A 477 -20.36 17.18 22.32
N GLY A 478 -20.99 17.02 23.49
CA GLY A 478 -20.98 15.75 24.26
C GLY A 478 -19.71 15.52 25.08
N TYR A 479 -18.82 16.51 25.16
CA TYR A 479 -17.59 16.47 25.94
C TYR A 479 -17.53 17.60 26.97
N GLU A 480 -16.83 17.34 28.08
CA GLU A 480 -16.54 18.30 29.15
C GLU A 480 -15.05 18.33 29.51
N VAL A 481 -14.62 19.45 30.09
CA VAL A 481 -13.26 19.64 30.60
C VAL A 481 -13.25 19.32 32.09
N ARG A 482 -12.31 18.50 32.55
CA ARG A 482 -12.16 18.14 33.97
C ARG A 482 -10.70 18.06 34.38
N ASP A 483 -10.47 18.09 35.68
CA ASP A 483 -9.22 17.61 36.25
C ASP A 483 -9.07 16.10 36.01
N CYS A 484 -7.83 15.64 35.83
CA CYS A 484 -7.50 14.28 35.39
C CYS A 484 -7.46 13.23 36.52
N GLN A 485 -8.26 13.39 37.56
CA GLN A 485 -8.28 12.52 38.74
C GLN A 485 -9.69 12.22 39.23
#